data_AF-A0A8B6F0Y0-F1
#
_entry.id   AF-A0A8B6F0Y0-F1
#
_cell.length_a   1.000
_cell.length_b   1.000
_cell.length_c   1.000
_cell.angle_alpha   90.00
_cell.angle_beta   90.00
_cell.angle_gamma   90.00
#
_symmetry.space_group_name_H-M   'P 1'
#
loop_
_entity.id
_entity.type
_entity.pdbx_description
1 polymer ?
#
loop_
_entity_poly.entity_id
_entity_poly.type
_entity_poly.pdbx_seq_one_letter_code
_entity_poly.pdbx_strand_id
1 'polypeptide(L)'
;MTGDKLPCPAGQSSETGFPPGCGTYPKVTVKPKVETDIEITKGLNKNHLDSTFEKVKFECKAVGLDPKYSCNVRWYINNFPIDTATQKDIQSTRLNEAILRQDDWDKKYKPNMKVKCSLQIKQAGFTSPGPEQFSDEFLAGFIIHQTEYAVEEGKFVIVPVELTIPIGCSYPTMFPRENIDKIKESSCAITLLTSVPTYQQNPKSCEKGLDANSLSFHGQSCGIQFANKNWKTLQAVNVSGTVDNMVNYEDRVSALRLYHDSERVNVTVDEIVFWIGVTLEDIKFRIKDKDEGLLGKTCKSNNDPHVTTFEGMYFSFHFREGEYLLYRNKKLPVEVHGYYRKCNGGALCNCGAAVRSGNSAFIANFCNVNGHENRYVTRKICDKKEMVVEETSNSYKITTMSGSQINIQLGQVYKFFGINSFTIKASELERFATEGICGTLDDKDLNDLTPRGGTTPYPPSNGGNIDAIGESWRTPNRDVHADL
;
A
#
# COMPACT_ATOMS: atom_id res chain seq x y z
N MET A 1 -17.07 28.30 30.60
CA MET A 1 -17.08 29.18 31.78
C MET A 1 -17.11 30.61 31.27
N THR A 2 -18.13 31.36 31.65
CA THR A 2 -18.37 32.76 31.30
C THR A 2 -17.30 33.66 31.94
N GLY A 3 -16.72 34.55 31.12
CA GLY A 3 -15.51 35.31 31.41
C GLY A 3 -15.77 36.68 32.02
N ASP A 4 -16.28 36.72 33.27
CA ASP A 4 -16.55 37.98 33.98
C ASP A 4 -15.59 38.28 35.14
N LYS A 5 -14.55 37.45 35.35
CA LYS A 5 -13.55 37.70 36.40
C LYS A 5 -12.28 38.30 35.81
N LEU A 6 -11.92 39.49 36.30
CA LEU A 6 -10.62 40.09 36.00
C LEU A 6 -9.49 39.19 36.54
N PRO A 7 -8.40 38.97 35.77
CA PRO A 7 -7.25 38.21 36.24
C PRO A 7 -6.60 38.89 37.45
N CYS A 8 -5.78 38.14 38.19
CA CYS A 8 -5.02 38.72 39.29
C CYS A 8 -4.19 39.94 38.83
N PRO A 9 -3.99 40.95 39.70
CA PRO A 9 -3.17 42.12 39.38
C PRO A 9 -1.76 41.75 38.94
N ALA A 10 -1.12 42.62 38.15
CA ALA A 10 0.25 42.41 37.69
C ALA A 10 1.21 42.12 38.86
N GLY A 11 1.99 41.05 38.76
CA GLY A 11 2.89 40.58 39.82
C GLY A 11 2.24 39.77 40.94
N GLN A 12 0.93 39.49 40.85
CA GLN A 12 0.22 38.55 41.72
C GLN A 12 -0.30 37.34 40.95
N SER A 13 -0.57 36.25 41.65
CA SER A 13 -1.13 35.01 41.11
C SER A 13 -2.04 34.34 42.15
N SER A 14 -2.87 33.39 41.72
CA SER A 14 -3.71 32.55 42.57
C SER A 14 -3.77 31.13 41.99
N GLU A 15 -4.38 30.19 42.71
CA GLU A 15 -4.54 28.81 42.22
C GLU A 15 -5.36 28.70 40.92
N THR A 16 -6.23 29.68 40.66
CA THR A 16 -7.07 29.75 39.45
C THR A 16 -6.62 30.83 38.46
N GLY A 17 -5.68 31.70 38.84
CA GLY A 17 -5.32 32.90 38.09
C GLY A 17 -6.28 34.09 38.29
N PHE A 18 -7.34 33.92 39.08
CA PHE A 18 -8.37 34.94 39.33
C PHE A 18 -8.63 35.13 40.84
N PRO A 19 -9.21 36.28 41.26
CA PRO A 19 -9.69 36.47 42.63
C PRO A 19 -10.85 35.54 43.02
N PRO A 20 -11.01 35.20 44.31
CA PRO A 20 -10.15 35.56 45.45
C PRO A 20 -8.85 34.73 45.51
N GLY A 21 -7.86 35.19 46.29
CA GLY A 21 -6.60 34.46 46.51
C GLY A 21 -5.39 34.95 45.69
N CYS A 22 -5.49 36.14 45.10
CA CYS A 22 -4.34 36.79 44.46
C CYS A 22 -3.32 37.22 45.52
N GLY A 23 -2.06 36.85 45.31
CA GLY A 23 -0.98 37.16 46.22
C GLY A 23 0.39 37.04 45.58
N THR A 24 1.45 37.28 46.35
CA THR A 24 2.83 37.16 45.86
C THR A 24 3.16 35.70 45.59
N TYR A 25 4.02 35.47 44.59
CA TYR A 25 4.42 34.13 44.14
C TYR A 25 5.90 34.10 43.73
N PRO A 26 6.54 32.91 43.72
CA PRO A 26 7.91 32.77 43.26
C PRO A 26 8.03 33.04 41.76
N LYS A 27 8.86 34.01 41.37
CA LYS A 27 9.13 34.37 39.96
C LYS A 27 10.07 33.37 39.29
N VAL A 28 9.58 32.15 39.08
CA VAL A 28 10.31 31.05 38.46
C VAL A 28 9.60 30.63 37.19
N THR A 29 10.34 30.54 36.10
CA THR A 29 9.82 30.08 34.81
C THR A 29 10.48 28.76 34.45
N VAL A 30 9.68 27.74 34.17
CA VAL A 30 10.10 26.43 33.67
C VAL A 30 9.18 26.01 32.53
N LYS A 31 9.74 25.30 31.54
CA LYS A 31 8.95 24.69 30.48
C LYS A 31 8.78 23.20 30.82
N PRO A 32 7.61 22.76 31.32
CA PRO A 32 7.40 21.34 31.52
C PRO A 32 7.33 20.61 30.18
N LYS A 33 7.64 19.32 30.22
CA LYS A 33 7.64 18.42 29.06
C LYS A 33 6.94 17.13 29.45
N VAL A 34 6.05 16.67 28.58
CA VAL A 34 5.44 15.34 28.70
C VAL A 34 6.39 14.31 28.10
N GLU A 35 6.68 13.27 28.86
CA GLU A 35 7.38 12.07 28.38
C GLU A 35 6.51 10.84 28.64
N THR A 36 6.71 9.79 27.85
CA THR A 36 5.96 8.54 27.98
C THR A 36 6.92 7.39 28.26
N ASP A 37 6.47 6.46 29.10
CA ASP A 37 7.22 5.28 29.50
C ASP A 37 6.25 4.16 29.89
N ILE A 38 6.79 2.98 30.20
CA ILE A 38 6.05 1.84 30.73
C ILE A 38 6.18 1.80 32.25
N GLU A 39 5.05 1.64 32.92
CA GLU A 39 4.98 1.23 34.31
C GLU A 39 4.73 -0.27 34.41
N ILE A 40 5.55 -0.94 35.22
CA ILE A 40 5.40 -2.37 35.51
C ILE A 40 4.64 -2.53 36.82
N THR A 41 3.48 -3.16 36.76
CA THR A 41 2.67 -3.51 37.94
C THR A 41 2.45 -5.01 38.01
N LYS A 42 2.15 -5.53 39.20
CA LYS A 42 1.78 -6.93 39.42
C LYS A 42 0.35 -7.01 39.94
N GLY A 43 -0.38 -8.02 39.51
CA GLY A 43 -1.75 -8.25 39.97
C GLY A 43 -2.32 -9.53 39.39
N LEU A 44 -3.59 -9.81 39.69
CA LEU A 44 -4.31 -10.93 39.12
C LEU A 44 -4.90 -10.54 37.77
N ASN A 45 -4.71 -11.38 36.75
CA ASN A 45 -5.42 -11.23 35.47
C ASN A 45 -6.86 -11.77 35.55
N LYS A 46 -7.63 -11.67 34.46
CA LYS A 46 -9.03 -12.17 34.37
C LYS A 46 -9.19 -13.66 34.69
N ASN A 47 -8.13 -14.45 34.55
CA ASN A 47 -8.11 -15.89 34.87
C ASN A 47 -7.59 -16.16 36.30
N HIS A 48 -7.51 -15.13 37.16
CA HIS A 48 -6.99 -15.20 38.52
C HIS A 48 -5.55 -15.72 38.62
N LEU A 49 -4.73 -15.46 37.60
CA LEU A 49 -3.30 -15.78 37.61
C LEU A 49 -2.47 -14.53 37.92
N ASP A 50 -1.47 -14.69 38.78
CA ASP A 50 -0.47 -13.65 39.06
C ASP A 50 0.28 -13.26 37.79
N SER A 51 0.07 -12.02 37.37
CA SER A 51 0.52 -11.49 36.10
C SER A 51 1.29 -10.19 36.29
N THR A 52 2.22 -9.94 35.36
CA THR A 52 2.90 -8.66 35.20
C THR A 52 2.17 -7.87 34.13
N PHE A 53 1.94 -6.58 34.39
CA PHE A 53 1.29 -5.65 33.48
C PHE A 53 2.24 -4.51 33.17
N GLU A 54 2.56 -4.34 31.90
CA GLU A 54 3.28 -3.21 31.32
C GLU A 54 2.25 -2.19 30.85
N LYS A 55 1.96 -1.20 31.69
CA LYS A 55 0.96 -0.15 31.42
C LYS A 55 1.65 1.13 30.95
N VAL A 56 1.06 1.83 30.00
CA VAL A 56 1.60 3.10 29.50
C VAL A 56 1.36 4.20 30.54
N LYS A 57 2.39 5.00 30.82
CA LYS A 57 2.30 6.18 31.68
C LYS A 57 2.84 7.43 30.99
N PHE A 58 2.36 8.58 31.43
CA PHE A 58 2.93 9.88 31.09
C PHE A 58 3.51 10.55 32.34
N GLU A 59 4.70 11.13 32.19
CA GLU A 59 5.42 11.85 33.24
C GLU A 59 5.55 13.32 32.87
N CYS A 60 5.34 14.21 33.84
CA CYS A 60 5.56 15.64 33.66
C CYS A 60 6.97 16.00 34.16
N LYS A 61 7.91 16.19 33.23
CA LYS A 61 9.30 16.55 33.54
C LYS A 61 9.45 18.08 33.54
N ALA A 62 10.27 18.60 34.44
CA ALA A 62 10.76 19.98 34.38
C ALA A 62 12.23 20.02 34.79
N VAL A 63 13.09 20.58 33.94
CA VAL A 63 14.53 20.70 34.20
C VAL A 63 14.81 22.03 34.90
N GLY A 64 15.74 22.02 35.86
CA GLY A 64 16.24 23.23 36.51
C GLY A 64 15.36 23.76 37.65
N LEU A 65 14.45 22.94 38.19
CA LEU A 65 13.61 23.31 39.32
C LEU A 65 14.33 22.98 40.65
N ASP A 66 14.60 24.00 41.46
CA ASP A 66 15.31 23.88 42.74
C ASP A 66 14.52 23.01 43.75
N PRO A 67 15.19 22.12 44.52
CA PRO A 67 14.58 21.27 45.55
C PRO A 67 13.67 21.99 46.56
N LYS A 68 13.88 23.29 46.80
CA LYS A 68 13.06 24.09 47.73
C LYS A 68 11.63 24.35 47.26
N TYR A 69 11.32 24.11 45.99
CA TYR A 69 10.01 24.33 45.42
C TYR A 69 9.11 23.10 45.57
N SER A 70 7.82 23.35 45.80
CA SER A 70 6.76 22.38 45.57
C SER A 70 5.92 22.80 44.34
N CYS A 71 5.19 21.85 43.75
CA CYS A 71 4.44 22.07 42.52
C CYS A 71 3.00 21.56 42.68
N ASN A 72 2.06 22.23 42.03
CA ASN A 72 0.80 21.59 41.63
C ASN A 72 0.97 21.12 40.19
N VAL A 73 0.67 19.85 39.92
CA VAL A 73 0.71 19.27 38.58
C VAL A 73 -0.71 18.95 38.14
N ARG A 74 -1.13 19.49 37.00
CA ARG A 74 -2.40 19.18 36.37
C ARG A 74 -2.17 18.55 35.01
N TRP A 75 -2.98 17.53 34.70
CA TRP A 75 -2.94 16.83 33.41
C TRP A 75 -4.14 17.21 32.58
N TYR A 76 -3.96 17.23 31.26
CA TYR A 76 -5.03 17.47 30.32
C TYR A 76 -4.90 16.53 29.13
N ILE A 77 -6.04 16.06 28.64
CA ILE A 77 -6.16 15.30 27.39
C ILE A 77 -7.15 16.03 26.48
N ASN A 78 -6.74 16.36 25.27
CA ASN A 78 -7.50 17.16 24.31
C ASN A 78 -8.01 18.48 24.93
N ASN A 79 -7.16 19.13 25.72
CA ASN A 79 -7.47 20.34 26.50
C ASN A 79 -8.50 20.19 27.64
N PHE A 80 -8.99 18.99 27.92
CA PHE A 80 -9.84 18.71 29.09
C PHE A 80 -9.00 18.28 30.29
N PRO A 81 -9.20 18.86 31.48
CA PRO A 81 -8.45 18.48 32.69
C PRO A 81 -8.78 17.05 33.12
N ILE A 82 -7.79 16.36 33.68
CA ILE A 82 -7.88 15.03 34.26
C ILE A 82 -7.71 15.16 35.78
N ASP A 83 -8.83 15.31 36.49
CA ASP A 83 -8.82 15.59 37.93
C ASP A 83 -8.27 14.41 38.75
N THR A 84 -8.49 13.17 38.30
CA THR A 84 -8.00 11.95 38.99
C THR A 84 -6.49 11.85 39.05
N ALA A 85 -5.79 12.45 38.08
CA ALA A 85 -4.33 12.47 37.99
C ALA A 85 -3.71 13.78 38.50
N THR A 86 -4.52 14.73 38.97
CA THR A 86 -4.03 16.01 39.47
C THR A 86 -3.39 15.86 40.85
N GLN A 87 -2.17 16.37 41.00
CA GLN A 87 -1.42 16.30 42.25
C GLN A 87 -1.11 17.69 42.77
N LYS A 88 -1.25 17.90 44.08
CA LYS A 88 -0.98 19.17 44.75
C LYS A 88 0.21 19.02 45.68
N ASP A 89 0.97 20.11 45.80
CA ASP A 89 2.06 20.25 46.77
C ASP A 89 3.15 19.17 46.67
N ILE A 90 3.40 18.66 45.46
CA ILE A 90 4.47 17.68 45.22
C ILE A 90 5.82 18.37 45.32
N GLN A 91 6.77 17.78 46.05
CA GLN A 91 8.13 18.31 46.08
C GLN A 91 8.75 18.20 44.70
N SER A 92 9.51 19.23 44.29
CA SER A 92 10.17 19.28 42.98
C SER A 92 11.05 18.07 42.69
N THR A 93 11.73 17.53 43.71
CA THR A 93 12.54 16.31 43.64
C THR A 93 11.74 15.03 43.38
N ARG A 94 10.41 15.08 43.56
CA ARG A 94 9.46 13.98 43.39
C ARG A 94 8.51 14.19 42.22
N LEU A 95 8.78 15.15 41.32
CA LEU A 95 7.95 15.43 40.15
C LEU A 95 7.70 14.20 39.26
N ASN A 96 8.61 13.23 39.28
CA ASN A 96 8.44 11.94 38.60
C ASN A 96 7.28 11.08 39.14
N GLU A 97 6.74 11.37 40.31
CA GLU A 97 5.55 10.69 40.86
C GLU A 97 4.23 11.33 40.37
N ALA A 98 4.31 12.52 39.76
CA ALA A 98 3.19 13.18 39.11
C ALA A 98 2.87 12.54 37.75
N ILE A 99 2.25 11.36 37.81
CA ILE A 99 2.02 10.46 36.69
C ILE A 99 0.55 10.50 36.27
N LEU A 100 0.31 10.57 34.96
CA LEU A 100 -0.97 10.22 34.35
C LEU A 100 -0.92 8.75 33.92
N ARG A 101 -1.69 7.90 34.60
CA ARG A 101 -1.64 6.43 34.46
C ARG A 101 -2.60 5.96 33.37
N GLN A 102 -2.31 4.81 32.76
CA GLN A 102 -3.19 4.22 31.72
C GLN A 102 -4.67 4.14 32.16
N ASP A 103 -4.92 3.78 33.42
CA ASP A 103 -6.27 3.62 33.95
C ASP A 103 -7.08 4.94 33.97
N ASP A 104 -6.41 6.10 33.92
CA ASP A 104 -7.06 7.42 33.85
C ASP A 104 -7.65 7.73 32.46
N TRP A 105 -7.20 7.04 31.39
CA TRP A 105 -7.52 7.43 30.02
C TRP A 105 -7.88 6.31 29.04
N ASP A 106 -7.42 5.07 29.23
CA ASP A 106 -7.55 3.97 28.26
C ASP A 106 -9.00 3.70 27.80
N LYS A 107 -9.96 3.83 28.71
CA LYS A 107 -11.38 3.58 28.42
C LYS A 107 -12.14 4.80 27.89
N LYS A 108 -11.57 6.00 28.02
CA LYS A 108 -12.26 7.28 27.73
C LYS A 108 -11.75 7.94 26.46
N TYR A 109 -10.50 7.69 26.09
CA TYR A 109 -9.85 8.33 24.96
C TYR A 109 -9.42 7.29 23.92
N LYS A 110 -9.11 7.77 22.72
CA LYS A 110 -8.63 6.98 21.59
C LYS A 110 -7.27 7.51 21.13
N PRO A 111 -6.50 6.72 20.37
CA PRO A 111 -5.25 7.15 19.76
C PRO A 111 -5.37 8.47 19.02
N ASN A 112 -4.25 9.17 18.95
CA ASN A 112 -4.10 10.54 18.46
C ASN A 112 -4.71 11.58 19.43
N MET A 113 -4.82 11.24 20.71
CA MET A 113 -5.12 12.21 21.76
C MET A 113 -3.92 13.11 22.04
N LYS A 114 -4.19 14.36 22.41
CA LYS A 114 -3.18 15.35 22.77
C LYS A 114 -3.06 15.44 24.28
N VAL A 115 -1.91 15.03 24.82
CA VAL A 115 -1.61 15.04 26.25
C VAL A 115 -0.76 16.27 26.56
N LYS A 116 -1.11 17.01 27.61
CA LYS A 116 -0.28 18.10 28.15
C LYS A 116 -0.30 18.08 29.67
N CYS A 117 0.75 18.58 30.29
CA CYS A 117 0.77 18.86 31.72
C CYS A 117 0.98 20.35 31.99
N SER A 118 0.53 20.81 33.15
CA SER A 118 0.86 22.15 33.65
C SER A 118 1.45 22.07 35.06
N LEU A 119 2.32 23.04 35.35
CA LEU A 119 2.94 23.22 36.67
C LEU A 119 2.57 24.59 37.24
N GLN A 120 2.16 24.61 38.51
CA GLN A 120 2.17 25.83 39.33
C GLN A 120 3.21 25.69 40.43
N ILE A 121 4.20 26.58 40.45
CA ILE A 121 5.30 26.54 41.40
C ILE A 121 4.91 27.23 42.70
N LYS A 122 5.21 26.58 43.83
CA LYS A 122 5.00 27.05 45.19
C LYS A 122 6.33 27.08 45.94
N GLN A 123 6.47 28.05 46.84
CA GLN A 123 7.61 28.16 47.74
C GLN A 123 7.14 28.73 49.09
N ALA A 124 7.71 28.22 50.18
CA ALA A 124 7.52 28.83 51.50
C ALA A 124 7.94 30.31 51.48
N GLY A 125 7.14 31.17 52.11
CA GLY A 125 7.35 32.64 52.12
C GLY A 125 6.51 33.41 51.09
N PHE A 126 5.81 32.72 50.18
CA PHE A 126 4.84 33.32 49.27
C PHE A 126 3.41 32.93 49.65
N THR A 127 2.46 33.83 49.40
CA THR A 127 1.04 33.62 49.77
C THR A 127 0.25 32.85 48.73
N SER A 128 0.76 32.77 47.50
CA SER A 128 0.05 32.16 46.37
C SER A 128 1.00 31.37 45.46
N PRO A 129 0.49 30.34 44.75
CA PRO A 129 1.26 29.66 43.71
C PRO A 129 1.53 30.59 42.52
N GLY A 130 2.63 30.34 41.81
CA GLY A 130 2.92 30.97 40.54
C GLY A 130 1.89 30.65 39.45
N PRO A 131 1.93 31.40 38.33
CA PRO A 131 1.04 31.14 37.20
C PRO A 131 1.24 29.72 36.65
N GLU A 132 0.20 29.18 36.00
CA GLU A 132 0.30 27.90 35.31
C GLU A 132 1.28 27.99 34.13
N GLN A 133 2.18 27.02 34.07
CA GLN A 133 3.15 26.88 32.99
C GLN A 133 2.89 25.55 32.29
N PHE A 134 2.59 25.60 31.00
CA PHE A 134 2.14 24.45 30.21
C PHE A 134 3.28 23.81 29.43
N SER A 135 3.19 22.50 29.24
CA SER A 135 4.01 21.79 28.26
C SER A 135 3.51 22.05 26.85
N ASP A 136 4.35 21.75 25.86
CA ASP A 136 3.86 21.55 24.50
C ASP A 136 2.86 20.36 24.47
N GLU A 137 1.97 20.32 23.48
CA GLU A 137 1.06 19.19 23.29
C GLU A 137 1.84 17.95 22.79
N PHE A 138 1.73 16.85 23.52
CA PHE A 138 2.26 15.55 23.12
C PHE A 138 1.17 14.73 22.43
N LEU A 139 1.36 14.37 21.17
CA LEU A 139 0.42 13.50 20.45
C LEU A 139 0.67 12.04 20.84
N ALA A 140 -0.31 11.38 21.46
CA ALA A 140 -0.25 9.98 21.88
C ALA A 140 -1.02 9.09 20.88
N GLY A 141 -0.30 8.43 19.98
CA GLY A 141 -0.89 7.57 18.94
C GLY A 141 0.01 7.47 17.71
N PHE A 142 -0.58 7.58 16.53
CA PHE A 142 0.09 7.44 15.24
C PHE A 142 0.33 8.80 14.59
N ILE A 143 1.50 8.97 13.97
CA ILE A 143 1.81 10.11 13.12
C ILE A 143 1.91 9.64 11.67
N ILE A 144 1.16 10.31 10.81
CA ILE A 144 1.31 10.28 9.36
C ILE A 144 1.81 11.66 8.94
N HIS A 145 3.04 11.75 8.44
CA HIS A 145 3.67 13.04 8.12
C HIS A 145 3.05 13.75 6.91
N GLN A 146 2.42 12.98 6.02
CA GLN A 146 1.87 13.47 4.77
C GLN A 146 0.58 12.71 4.43
N THR A 147 -0.49 13.45 4.13
CA THR A 147 -1.82 12.92 3.83
C THR A 147 -2.18 13.00 2.35
N GLU A 148 -1.25 13.40 1.49
CA GLU A 148 -1.43 13.45 0.04
C GLU A 148 -0.14 13.05 -0.68
N TYR A 149 -0.20 12.06 -1.56
CA TYR A 149 0.92 11.59 -2.39
C TYR A 149 0.58 11.62 -3.87
N ALA A 150 1.61 11.76 -4.70
CA ALA A 150 1.52 11.48 -6.13
C ALA A 150 2.33 10.23 -6.45
N VAL A 151 1.73 9.31 -7.23
CA VAL A 151 2.36 8.06 -7.66
C VAL A 151 2.15 7.91 -9.16
N GLU A 152 3.19 7.51 -9.89
CA GLU A 152 3.03 7.19 -11.32
C GLU A 152 2.54 5.75 -11.47
N GLU A 153 1.80 5.46 -12.53
CA GLU A 153 1.38 4.08 -12.83
C GLU A 153 2.57 3.12 -12.90
N GLY A 154 2.42 1.96 -12.26
CA GLY A 154 3.48 0.96 -12.17
C GLY A 154 4.65 1.33 -11.25
N LYS A 155 4.62 2.51 -10.60
CA LYS A 155 5.56 2.91 -9.55
C LYS A 155 4.92 2.81 -8.18
N PHE A 156 5.73 2.86 -7.13
CA PHE A 156 5.29 2.87 -5.76
C PHE A 156 5.86 4.05 -4.97
N VAL A 157 5.14 4.44 -3.93
CA VAL A 157 5.59 5.39 -2.90
C VAL A 157 5.57 4.70 -1.56
N ILE A 158 6.40 5.20 -0.65
CA ILE A 158 6.51 4.71 0.72
C ILE A 158 5.75 5.68 1.62
N VAL A 159 4.76 5.16 2.35
CA VAL A 159 3.98 5.92 3.33
C VAL A 159 4.50 5.64 4.73
N PRO A 160 5.33 6.52 5.32
CA PRO A 160 5.83 6.37 6.68
C PRO A 160 4.73 6.56 7.73
N VAL A 161 4.73 5.69 8.75
CA VAL A 161 3.86 5.78 9.91
C VAL A 161 4.67 5.56 11.18
N GLU A 162 4.56 6.49 12.12
CA GLU A 162 5.24 6.44 13.41
C GLU A 162 4.22 6.19 14.52
N LEU A 163 4.65 5.47 15.56
CA LEU A 163 3.92 5.33 16.82
C LEU A 163 4.67 6.11 17.89
N THR A 164 3.96 6.94 18.65
CA THR A 164 4.58 7.87 19.62
C THR A 164 4.54 7.39 21.06
N ILE A 165 3.77 6.34 21.36
CA ILE A 165 3.67 5.74 22.69
C ILE A 165 4.02 4.26 22.67
N PRO A 166 4.59 3.72 23.77
CA PRO A 166 4.90 2.31 23.85
C PRO A 166 3.64 1.45 23.83
N ILE A 167 3.81 0.21 23.40
CA ILE A 167 2.75 -0.80 23.39
C ILE A 167 2.83 -1.55 24.72
N GLY A 168 1.78 -1.48 25.53
CA GLY A 168 1.68 -2.26 26.76
C GLY A 168 1.60 -3.77 26.49
N CYS A 169 1.86 -4.57 27.53
CA CYS A 169 1.86 -6.02 27.43
C CYS A 169 1.47 -6.64 28.78
N SER A 170 0.91 -7.84 28.78
CA SER A 170 0.65 -8.59 30.01
C SER A 170 1.03 -10.05 29.85
N TYR A 171 1.56 -10.64 30.93
CA TYR A 171 2.00 -12.04 30.93
C TYR A 171 2.05 -12.61 32.36
N PRO A 172 1.80 -13.92 32.54
CA PRO A 172 1.95 -14.58 33.82
C PRO A 172 3.37 -14.44 34.40
N THR A 173 3.46 -14.15 35.69
CA THR A 173 4.75 -13.96 36.40
C THR A 173 5.62 -15.23 36.43
N MET A 174 4.99 -16.40 36.33
CA MET A 174 5.67 -17.71 36.34
C MET A 174 6.35 -18.07 35.02
N PHE A 175 6.14 -17.32 33.94
CA PHE A 175 6.70 -17.67 32.64
C PHE A 175 8.20 -17.37 32.55
N PRO A 176 9.00 -18.28 31.97
CA PRO A 176 10.42 -18.04 31.75
C PRO A 176 10.62 -16.92 30.72
N ARG A 177 11.77 -16.25 30.79
CA ARG A 177 12.10 -15.08 29.94
C ARG A 177 11.92 -15.33 28.44
N GLU A 178 12.31 -16.51 27.96
CA GLU A 178 12.14 -16.88 26.55
C GLU A 178 10.67 -16.90 26.11
N ASN A 179 9.76 -17.35 26.98
CA ASN A 179 8.33 -17.34 26.69
C ASN A 179 7.75 -15.92 26.74
N ILE A 180 8.24 -15.09 27.66
CA ILE A 180 7.86 -13.67 27.73
C ILE A 180 8.28 -12.95 26.44
N ASP A 181 9.50 -13.20 25.96
CA ASP A 181 10.00 -12.62 24.70
C ASP A 181 9.13 -13.02 23.50
N LYS A 182 8.74 -14.30 23.42
CA LYS A 182 7.80 -14.79 22.40
C LYS A 182 6.43 -14.10 22.48
N ILE A 183 5.86 -13.96 23.68
CA ILE A 183 4.58 -13.25 23.88
C ILE A 183 4.68 -11.79 23.44
N LYS A 184 5.77 -11.10 23.82
CA LYS A 184 6.01 -9.71 23.44
C LYS A 184 6.10 -9.52 21.92
N GLU A 185 6.64 -10.51 21.22
CA GLU A 185 6.78 -10.49 19.76
C GLU A 185 5.48 -10.89 19.05
N SER A 186 4.77 -11.91 19.54
CA SER A 186 3.60 -12.47 18.85
C SER A 186 2.26 -11.84 19.23
N SER A 187 2.14 -11.37 20.47
CA SER A 187 0.84 -11.05 21.10
C SER A 187 0.74 -9.60 21.60
N CYS A 188 1.87 -8.93 21.79
CA CYS A 188 1.95 -7.52 22.17
C CYS A 188 2.39 -6.66 20.97
N ALA A 189 1.62 -6.75 19.90
CA ALA A 189 1.83 -5.99 18.68
C ALA A 189 0.53 -5.38 18.19
N ILE A 190 0.62 -4.19 17.59
CA ILE A 190 -0.51 -3.51 16.96
C ILE A 190 -0.35 -3.64 15.46
N THR A 191 -1.37 -4.16 14.78
CA THR A 191 -1.38 -4.27 13.32
C THR A 191 -2.39 -3.29 12.75
N LEU A 192 -1.94 -2.38 11.89
CA LEU A 192 -2.80 -1.50 11.11
C LEU A 192 -2.98 -2.10 9.72
N LEU A 193 -4.20 -2.47 9.39
CA LEU A 193 -4.58 -2.98 8.09
C LEU A 193 -4.85 -1.84 7.11
N THR A 194 -4.63 -2.11 5.83
CA THR A 194 -4.95 -1.20 4.73
C THR A 194 -6.35 -1.45 4.19
N SER A 195 -7.11 -0.39 3.94
CA SER A 195 -8.38 -0.43 3.21
C SER A 195 -8.55 0.77 2.31
N VAL A 196 -9.44 0.64 1.32
CA VAL A 196 -9.95 1.78 0.57
C VAL A 196 -11.28 2.21 1.19
N PRO A 197 -11.47 3.50 1.54
CA PRO A 197 -12.69 3.99 2.20
C PRO A 197 -13.98 3.67 1.44
N THR A 198 -15.06 3.41 2.17
CA THR A 198 -16.35 2.94 1.65
C THR A 198 -17.12 3.94 0.79
N TYR A 199 -16.78 5.23 0.86
CA TYR A 199 -17.34 6.23 -0.04
C TYR A 199 -16.73 6.19 -1.45
N GLN A 200 -15.67 5.41 -1.66
CA GLN A 200 -15.12 5.16 -3.00
C GLN A 200 -15.83 3.96 -3.64
N GLN A 201 -16.04 4.02 -4.96
CA GLN A 201 -16.71 2.94 -5.69
C GLN A 201 -15.87 1.66 -5.55
N ASN A 202 -16.41 0.68 -4.80
CA ASN A 202 -15.81 -0.61 -4.43
C ASN A 202 -14.92 -0.61 -3.15
N PRO A 203 -15.51 -0.48 -1.94
CA PRO A 203 -14.79 -0.76 -0.70
C PRO A 203 -14.20 -2.16 -0.71
N LYS A 204 -12.89 -2.25 -0.49
CA LYS A 204 -12.21 -3.52 -0.25
C LYS A 204 -11.28 -3.37 0.95
N SER A 205 -11.44 -4.27 1.92
CA SER A 205 -10.48 -4.50 2.98
C SER A 205 -9.43 -5.50 2.50
N CYS A 206 -8.17 -5.32 2.89
CA CYS A 206 -7.10 -6.22 2.50
C CYS A 206 -7.21 -7.55 3.25
N GLU A 207 -7.74 -8.57 2.56
CA GLU A 207 -7.70 -9.95 3.06
C GLU A 207 -6.55 -10.76 2.44
N LYS A 208 -6.16 -10.48 1.17
CA LYS A 208 -5.10 -11.20 0.42
C LYS A 208 -4.41 -10.33 -0.65
N GLY A 209 -3.98 -9.13 -0.26
CA GLY A 209 -3.43 -8.12 -1.17
C GLY A 209 -4.55 -7.38 -1.91
N LEU A 210 -4.58 -6.07 -1.79
CA LEU A 210 -5.55 -5.22 -2.46
C LEU A 210 -5.02 -4.83 -3.83
N ASP A 211 -5.85 -5.06 -4.84
CA ASP A 211 -5.88 -4.25 -6.06
C ASP A 211 -7.22 -3.53 -6.02
N ALA A 212 -7.20 -2.29 -5.54
CA ALA A 212 -8.28 -1.35 -5.76
C ALA A 212 -8.04 -0.72 -7.13
N ASN A 213 -9.10 -0.39 -7.87
CA ASN A 213 -9.02 -0.01 -9.30
C ASN A 213 -7.87 0.95 -9.65
N SER A 214 -7.44 1.82 -8.74
CA SER A 214 -6.30 2.76 -8.91
C SER A 214 -5.06 2.47 -8.06
N LEU A 215 -5.12 1.64 -7.00
CA LEU A 215 -3.98 1.38 -6.10
C LEU A 215 -3.73 -0.12 -5.88
N SER A 216 -2.46 -0.53 -5.93
CA SER A 216 -2.00 -1.87 -5.54
C SER A 216 -1.00 -1.83 -4.39
N PHE A 217 -0.96 -2.90 -3.58
CA PHE A 217 -0.12 -3.01 -2.39
C PHE A 217 0.81 -4.22 -2.53
N HIS A 218 2.03 -3.99 -3.02
CA HIS A 218 3.00 -5.05 -3.31
C HIS A 218 3.84 -5.43 -2.08
N GLY A 219 4.06 -6.73 -1.88
CA GLY A 219 5.19 -7.27 -1.10
C GLY A 219 5.11 -7.21 0.43
N GLN A 220 4.05 -6.70 1.04
CA GLN A 220 3.86 -6.74 2.50
C GLN A 220 2.45 -7.16 2.92
N SER A 221 2.37 -7.75 4.11
CA SER A 221 1.18 -8.31 4.76
C SER A 221 0.10 -7.25 5.02
N CYS A 222 -0.78 -6.96 4.05
CA CYS A 222 -2.06 -6.25 4.20
C CYS A 222 -2.14 -5.07 5.20
N GLY A 223 -1.03 -4.35 5.43
CA GLY A 223 -0.87 -3.53 6.63
C GLY A 223 0.57 -3.41 7.11
N ILE A 224 0.72 -2.73 8.25
CA ILE A 224 1.96 -2.55 8.99
C ILE A 224 1.78 -3.02 10.43
N GLN A 225 2.85 -3.48 11.06
CA GLN A 225 2.83 -3.95 12.44
C GLN A 225 3.87 -3.21 13.28
N PHE A 226 3.45 -2.79 14.47
CA PHE A 226 4.32 -2.26 15.52
C PHE A 226 4.40 -3.30 16.64
N ALA A 227 5.58 -3.85 16.90
CA ALA A 227 5.77 -4.81 18.00
C ALA A 227 6.26 -4.11 19.27
N ASN A 228 5.96 -4.68 20.44
CA ASN A 228 6.31 -4.11 21.75
C ASN A 228 7.79 -3.75 21.90
N LYS A 229 8.72 -4.56 21.37
CA LYS A 229 10.17 -4.30 21.53
C LYS A 229 10.69 -3.15 20.67
N ASN A 230 10.09 -2.93 19.50
CA ASN A 230 10.62 -2.04 18.47
C ASN A 230 9.55 -1.03 17.98
N TRP A 231 8.58 -0.71 18.84
CA TRP A 231 7.44 0.16 18.52
C TRP A 231 7.82 1.54 17.97
N LYS A 232 9.01 2.07 18.34
CA LYS A 232 9.55 3.34 17.82
C LYS A 232 10.10 3.23 16.39
N THR A 233 10.23 2.02 15.86
CA THR A 233 10.77 1.81 14.52
C THR A 233 9.74 2.29 13.52
N LEU A 234 10.16 3.20 12.66
CA LEU A 234 9.35 3.71 11.57
C LEU A 234 8.84 2.54 10.71
N GLN A 235 7.52 2.40 10.62
CA GLN A 235 6.87 1.44 9.73
C GLN A 235 6.46 2.15 8.45
N ALA A 236 6.28 1.39 7.37
CA ALA A 236 5.83 1.98 6.12
C ALA A 236 4.96 1.05 5.28
N VAL A 237 4.01 1.65 4.57
CA VAL A 237 3.18 0.96 3.57
C VAL A 237 3.71 1.30 2.18
N ASN A 238 3.96 0.29 1.35
CA ASN A 238 4.30 0.49 -0.05
C ASN A 238 3.03 0.51 -0.89
N VAL A 239 2.72 1.66 -1.48
CA VAL A 239 1.50 1.91 -2.25
C VAL A 239 1.87 2.18 -3.70
N SER A 240 1.29 1.44 -4.63
CA SER A 240 1.60 1.54 -6.06
C SER A 240 0.40 2.00 -6.87
N GLY A 241 0.63 2.77 -7.93
CA GLY A 241 -0.41 3.12 -8.90
C GLY A 241 -0.68 1.94 -9.82
N THR A 242 -1.94 1.51 -9.96
CA THR A 242 -2.29 0.44 -10.90
C THR A 242 -2.12 0.93 -12.33
N VAL A 243 -1.74 0.03 -13.24
CA VAL A 243 -1.74 0.33 -14.68
C VAL A 243 -3.10 -0.04 -15.25
N ASP A 244 -3.77 0.86 -15.96
CA ASP A 244 -5.07 0.55 -16.59
C ASP A 244 -5.08 0.53 -18.12
N ASN A 245 -3.98 0.95 -18.76
CA ASN A 245 -3.80 1.03 -20.22
C ASN A 245 -4.82 1.97 -20.89
N MET A 246 -5.28 2.99 -20.17
CA MET A 246 -6.16 4.02 -20.69
C MET A 246 -5.53 5.38 -20.44
N VAL A 247 -5.40 6.17 -21.51
CA VAL A 247 -4.99 7.56 -21.37
C VAL A 247 -6.04 8.30 -20.53
N ASN A 248 -5.63 8.78 -19.36
CA ASN A 248 -6.48 9.55 -18.47
C ASN A 248 -6.14 11.04 -18.63
N TYR A 249 -7.10 11.85 -19.07
CA TYR A 249 -6.91 13.30 -19.22
C TYR A 249 -6.68 14.01 -17.87
N GLU A 250 -7.15 13.42 -16.77
CA GLU A 250 -6.93 13.89 -15.40
C GLU A 250 -6.33 12.76 -14.55
N ASP A 251 -5.49 13.11 -13.57
CA ASP A 251 -4.94 12.16 -12.60
C ASP A 251 -6.08 11.41 -11.91
N ARG A 252 -5.98 10.07 -11.85
CA ARG A 252 -6.92 9.27 -11.06
C ARG A 252 -6.68 9.54 -9.58
N VAL A 253 -7.75 9.60 -8.79
CA VAL A 253 -7.66 9.87 -7.35
C VAL A 253 -8.18 8.68 -6.55
N SER A 254 -7.41 8.26 -5.55
CA SER A 254 -7.81 7.23 -4.60
C SER A 254 -7.40 7.60 -3.18
N ALA A 255 -7.90 6.87 -2.19
CA ALA A 255 -7.58 7.09 -0.80
C ALA A 255 -7.23 5.77 -0.10
N LEU A 256 -6.24 5.84 0.80
CA LEU A 256 -5.85 4.77 1.69
C LEU A 256 -6.30 5.11 3.10
N ARG A 257 -6.90 4.14 3.78
CA ARG A 257 -7.21 4.18 5.20
C ARG A 257 -6.48 3.08 5.94
N LEU A 258 -5.80 3.47 7.01
CA LEU A 258 -5.18 2.56 7.96
C LEU A 258 -6.08 2.39 9.17
N TYR A 259 -6.35 1.15 9.55
CA TYR A 259 -7.25 0.85 10.66
C TYR A 259 -6.84 -0.41 11.41
N HIS A 260 -7.17 -0.48 12.69
CA HIS A 260 -6.97 -1.66 13.51
C HIS A 260 -8.25 -2.50 13.55
N ASP A 261 -8.18 -3.73 13.03
CA ASP A 261 -9.28 -4.70 13.13
C ASP A 261 -9.15 -5.50 14.44
N SER A 262 -10.01 -5.18 15.40
CA SER A 262 -10.05 -5.84 16.71
C SER A 262 -10.52 -7.30 16.67
N GLU A 263 -11.13 -7.76 15.58
CA GLU A 263 -11.61 -9.15 15.45
C GLU A 263 -10.54 -10.10 14.89
N ARG A 264 -9.52 -9.57 14.21
CA ARG A 264 -8.49 -10.37 13.50
C ARG A 264 -7.15 -10.45 14.21
N VAL A 265 -6.91 -9.60 15.19
CA VAL A 265 -5.64 -9.57 15.92
C VAL A 265 -5.84 -10.24 17.28
N ASN A 266 -5.11 -11.33 17.51
CA ASN A 266 -4.95 -11.97 18.83
C ASN A 266 -4.16 -11.04 19.76
N VAL A 267 -4.67 -9.86 20.06
CA VAL A 267 -4.21 -9.08 21.20
C VAL A 267 -4.77 -9.80 22.42
N THR A 268 -4.02 -10.77 22.95
CA THR A 268 -4.27 -11.32 24.29
C THR A 268 -3.87 -10.30 25.34
N VAL A 269 -4.40 -9.08 25.23
CA VAL A 269 -4.28 -8.03 26.23
C VAL A 269 -5.69 -7.54 26.46
N ASP A 270 -6.41 -8.36 27.21
CA ASP A 270 -7.78 -8.20 27.70
C ASP A 270 -8.09 -6.86 28.41
N GLU A 271 -7.14 -5.92 28.46
CA GLU A 271 -7.12 -4.73 29.31
C GLU A 271 -6.69 -3.43 28.60
N ILE A 272 -6.36 -3.43 27.30
CA ILE A 272 -6.01 -2.19 26.58
C ILE A 272 -7.09 -1.84 25.56
N VAL A 273 -8.09 -1.08 25.99
CA VAL A 273 -9.25 -0.66 25.17
C VAL A 273 -8.88 0.48 24.21
N PHE A 274 -7.78 1.19 24.49
CA PHE A 274 -7.31 2.33 23.71
C PHE A 274 -7.16 2.00 22.23
N TRP A 275 -6.57 0.85 21.88
CA TRP A 275 -6.28 0.46 20.50
C TRP A 275 -7.49 -0.11 19.73
N ILE A 276 -8.62 -0.34 20.39
CA ILE A 276 -9.80 -0.95 19.76
C ILE A 276 -10.47 0.06 18.81
N GLY A 277 -10.69 -0.37 17.57
CA GLY A 277 -11.42 0.39 16.55
C GLY A 277 -10.67 1.62 16.01
N VAL A 278 -9.34 1.62 16.13
CA VAL A 278 -8.52 2.73 15.61
C VAL A 278 -8.69 2.84 14.11
N THR A 279 -8.95 4.05 13.65
CA THR A 279 -8.98 4.41 12.23
C THR A 279 -8.23 5.71 12.07
N LEU A 280 -7.22 5.72 11.19
CA LEU A 280 -6.45 6.91 10.88
C LEU A 280 -7.13 7.71 9.77
N GLU A 281 -6.70 8.97 9.63
CA GLU A 281 -7.18 9.84 8.55
C GLU A 281 -6.84 9.27 7.17
N ASP A 282 -7.69 9.58 6.19
CA ASP A 282 -7.52 9.10 4.83
C ASP A 282 -6.34 9.80 4.15
N ILE A 283 -5.44 8.98 3.60
CA ILE A 283 -4.29 9.44 2.82
C ILE A 283 -4.69 9.43 1.36
N LYS A 284 -4.66 10.60 0.72
CA LYS A 284 -5.04 10.78 -0.69
C LYS A 284 -3.88 10.45 -1.61
N PHE A 285 -4.19 9.84 -2.75
CA PHE A 285 -3.25 9.51 -3.81
C PHE A 285 -3.75 10.09 -5.12
N ARG A 286 -2.86 10.78 -5.83
CA ARG A 286 -3.00 11.13 -7.25
C ARG A 286 -2.15 10.18 -8.07
N ILE A 287 -2.81 9.38 -8.89
CA ILE A 287 -2.16 8.44 -9.78
C ILE A 287 -1.98 9.15 -11.12
N LYS A 288 -0.72 9.40 -11.46
CA LYS A 288 -0.31 10.08 -12.70
C LYS A 288 -0.24 9.07 -13.83
N ASP A 289 -1.00 9.36 -14.87
CA ASP A 289 -1.03 8.58 -16.09
C ASP A 289 0.36 8.56 -16.77
N LYS A 290 0.71 7.39 -17.31
CA LYS A 290 1.88 7.20 -18.17
C LYS A 290 1.54 6.57 -19.51
N ASP A 291 0.28 6.25 -19.74
CA ASP A 291 -0.20 5.60 -20.96
C ASP A 291 -0.30 6.57 -22.15
N GLU A 292 -0.13 7.89 -21.95
CA GLU A 292 -0.07 8.88 -23.05
C GLU A 292 0.98 8.47 -24.11
N GLY A 293 2.14 7.99 -23.67
CA GLY A 293 3.19 7.49 -24.57
C GLY A 293 2.82 6.22 -25.34
N LEU A 294 1.75 5.54 -24.95
CA LEU A 294 1.22 4.33 -25.58
C LEU A 294 0.00 4.61 -26.46
N LEU A 295 -0.44 5.88 -26.58
CA LEU A 295 -1.57 6.24 -27.40
C LEU A 295 -1.33 5.83 -28.86
N GLY A 296 -2.21 4.97 -29.39
CA GLY A 296 -2.11 4.44 -30.74
C GLY A 296 -1.11 3.30 -30.92
N LYS A 297 -0.33 2.94 -29.88
CA LYS A 297 0.67 1.86 -29.95
C LYS A 297 0.01 0.51 -29.74
N THR A 298 -0.28 -0.18 -30.83
CA THR A 298 -1.02 -1.44 -30.78
C THR A 298 -0.54 -2.36 -31.88
N CYS A 299 -0.02 -3.52 -31.47
CA CYS A 299 0.32 -4.56 -32.42
C CYS A 299 -0.94 -5.30 -32.88
N LYS A 300 -1.04 -5.60 -34.17
CA LYS A 300 -2.17 -6.33 -34.77
C LYS A 300 -1.65 -7.39 -35.73
N SER A 301 -2.36 -8.50 -35.84
CA SER A 301 -2.21 -9.49 -36.92
C SER A 301 -3.61 -9.86 -37.42
N ASN A 302 -3.98 -9.43 -38.62
CA ASN A 302 -5.32 -9.63 -39.17
C ASN A 302 -5.30 -10.67 -40.30
N ASN A 303 -6.31 -11.54 -40.33
CA ASN A 303 -6.60 -12.49 -41.41
C ASN A 303 -5.37 -13.30 -41.88
N ASP A 304 -4.93 -13.00 -43.11
CA ASP A 304 -3.74 -13.50 -43.77
C ASP A 304 -2.56 -12.58 -43.47
N PRO A 305 -1.68 -12.99 -42.53
CA PRO A 305 -1.11 -12.12 -41.51
C PRO A 305 -0.72 -10.74 -42.05
N HIS A 306 -1.63 -9.79 -41.88
CA HIS A 306 -1.36 -8.37 -42.00
C HIS A 306 -0.96 -7.89 -40.61
N VAL A 307 0.35 -7.74 -40.42
CA VAL A 307 0.94 -7.32 -39.16
C VAL A 307 1.08 -5.80 -39.15
N THR A 308 0.64 -5.18 -38.06
CA THR A 308 1.04 -3.84 -37.68
C THR A 308 1.80 -3.96 -36.37
N THR A 309 3.02 -3.46 -36.29
CA THR A 309 3.84 -3.47 -35.07
C THR A 309 3.36 -2.41 -34.07
N PHE A 310 3.95 -2.37 -32.87
CA PHE A 310 3.58 -1.37 -31.87
C PHE A 310 3.79 0.07 -32.34
N GLU A 311 4.86 0.34 -33.09
CA GLU A 311 5.18 1.70 -33.58
C GLU A 311 4.59 1.98 -34.97
N GLY A 312 3.75 1.07 -35.49
CA GLY A 312 2.94 1.30 -36.69
C GLY A 312 3.55 0.78 -37.99
N MET A 313 4.69 0.07 -37.97
CA MET A 313 5.22 -0.59 -39.16
C MET A 313 4.28 -1.69 -39.63
N TYR A 314 3.95 -1.66 -40.92
CA TYR A 314 3.04 -2.61 -41.54
C TYR A 314 3.80 -3.59 -42.43
N PHE A 315 3.51 -4.88 -42.30
CA PHE A 315 4.03 -5.90 -43.20
C PHE A 315 3.19 -7.18 -43.23
N SER A 316 3.45 -8.03 -44.22
CA SER A 316 2.84 -9.35 -44.35
C SER A 316 3.89 -10.40 -44.66
N PHE A 317 3.64 -11.62 -44.19
CA PHE A 317 4.50 -12.77 -44.46
C PHE A 317 3.65 -14.01 -44.83
N HIS A 318 4.06 -14.76 -45.84
CA HIS A 318 3.28 -15.90 -46.36
C HIS A 318 4.12 -17.16 -46.58
N PHE A 319 5.27 -17.25 -45.93
CA PHE A 319 6.28 -18.26 -46.27
C PHE A 319 6.00 -19.67 -45.72
N ARG A 320 5.85 -19.82 -44.39
CA ARG A 320 5.75 -21.14 -43.74
C ARG A 320 4.67 -21.23 -42.68
N GLU A 321 4.04 -22.38 -42.60
CA GLU A 321 3.15 -22.71 -41.48
C GLU A 321 3.96 -22.87 -40.19
N GLY A 322 3.33 -22.58 -39.06
CA GLY A 322 3.90 -22.84 -37.74
C GLY A 322 3.53 -21.80 -36.70
N GLU A 323 4.18 -21.95 -35.56
CA GLU A 323 4.09 -21.03 -34.43
C GLU A 323 5.15 -19.93 -34.55
N TYR A 324 4.74 -18.71 -34.25
CA TYR A 324 5.59 -17.53 -34.30
C TYR A 324 5.44 -16.73 -33.01
N LEU A 325 6.57 -16.18 -32.55
CA LEU A 325 6.59 -15.28 -31.40
C LEU A 325 6.09 -13.90 -31.84
N LEU A 326 4.84 -13.59 -31.49
CA LEU A 326 4.26 -12.28 -31.78
C LEU A 326 4.88 -11.23 -30.88
N TYR A 327 4.94 -11.53 -29.59
CA TYR A 327 5.34 -10.57 -28.57
C TYR A 327 5.98 -11.30 -27.38
N ARG A 328 7.08 -10.76 -26.87
CA ARG A 328 7.73 -11.17 -25.61
C ARG A 328 8.25 -9.98 -24.84
N ASN A 329 8.08 -10.00 -23.52
CA ASN A 329 8.81 -9.12 -22.64
C ASN A 329 10.19 -9.70 -22.29
N LYS A 330 11.24 -8.86 -22.33
CA LYS A 330 12.63 -9.23 -21.99
C LYS A 330 12.88 -9.34 -20.48
N LYS A 331 12.00 -8.79 -19.65
CA LYS A 331 12.16 -8.66 -18.18
C LYS A 331 11.05 -9.37 -17.40
N LEU A 332 9.82 -9.33 -17.90
CA LEU A 332 8.64 -9.93 -17.30
C LEU A 332 8.32 -11.26 -17.99
N PRO A 333 7.73 -12.23 -17.28
CA PRO A 333 7.39 -13.54 -17.86
C PRO A 333 6.09 -13.48 -18.69
N VAL A 334 6.05 -12.60 -19.70
CA VAL A 334 4.90 -12.39 -20.59
C VAL A 334 5.31 -12.69 -22.03
N GLU A 335 4.59 -13.61 -22.69
CA GLU A 335 4.84 -14.06 -24.06
C GLU A 335 3.51 -14.34 -24.79
N VAL A 336 3.45 -13.99 -26.07
CA VAL A 336 2.28 -14.21 -26.94
C VAL A 336 2.75 -14.81 -28.24
N HIS A 337 2.14 -15.93 -28.59
CA HIS A 337 2.44 -16.73 -29.75
C HIS A 337 1.20 -16.83 -30.64
N GLY A 338 1.41 -16.70 -31.95
CA GLY A 338 0.41 -16.94 -32.98
C GLY A 338 0.77 -18.18 -33.77
N TYR A 339 -0.21 -19.04 -34.04
CA TYR A 339 -0.07 -20.16 -34.94
C TYR A 339 -0.76 -19.85 -36.27
N TYR A 340 0.00 -20.02 -37.35
CA TYR A 340 -0.42 -19.70 -38.71
C TYR A 340 -0.39 -20.95 -39.57
N ARG A 341 -1.47 -21.19 -40.31
CA ARG A 341 -1.61 -22.35 -41.19
C ARG A 341 -2.18 -21.92 -42.53
N LYS A 342 -1.87 -22.66 -43.60
CA LYS A 342 -2.52 -22.46 -44.90
C LYS A 342 -4.03 -22.61 -44.76
N CYS A 343 -4.72 -21.63 -45.28
CA CYS A 343 -6.16 -21.61 -45.48
C CYS A 343 -6.48 -21.63 -46.98
N ASN A 344 -7.76 -21.50 -47.31
CA ASN A 344 -8.23 -21.65 -48.68
C ASN A 344 -7.52 -20.67 -49.64
N GLY A 345 -6.96 -21.18 -50.74
CA GLY A 345 -6.17 -20.37 -51.68
C GLY A 345 -4.66 -20.32 -51.41
N GLY A 346 -4.15 -21.00 -50.38
CA GLY A 346 -2.72 -21.17 -50.14
C GLY A 346 -2.06 -20.06 -49.29
N ALA A 347 -2.81 -19.02 -48.90
CA ALA A 347 -2.38 -18.01 -47.93
C ALA A 347 -2.29 -18.61 -46.52
N LEU A 348 -1.42 -18.08 -45.68
CA LEU A 348 -1.44 -18.36 -44.24
C LEU A 348 -2.59 -17.60 -43.59
N CYS A 349 -3.29 -18.21 -42.63
CA CYS A 349 -4.30 -17.56 -41.80
C CYS A 349 -3.96 -17.75 -40.32
N ASN A 350 -4.29 -16.74 -39.51
CA ASN A 350 -4.38 -16.86 -38.06
C ASN A 350 -5.27 -18.06 -37.66
N CYS A 351 -4.77 -18.99 -36.84
CA CYS A 351 -5.63 -20.11 -36.40
C CYS A 351 -5.38 -20.64 -34.98
N GLY A 352 -4.25 -20.33 -34.35
CA GLY A 352 -4.03 -20.68 -32.95
C GLY A 352 -3.34 -19.56 -32.17
N ALA A 353 -3.51 -19.57 -30.86
CA ALA A 353 -2.96 -18.59 -29.94
C ALA A 353 -2.40 -19.29 -28.69
N ALA A 354 -1.26 -18.81 -28.19
CA ALA A 354 -0.81 -19.13 -26.84
C ALA A 354 -0.34 -17.85 -26.14
N VAL A 355 -0.83 -17.62 -24.92
CA VAL A 355 -0.45 -16.47 -24.09
C VAL A 355 0.05 -17.01 -22.76
N ARG A 356 1.26 -16.58 -22.38
CA ARG A 356 1.86 -16.86 -21.07
C ARG A 356 1.97 -15.57 -20.27
N SER A 357 1.63 -15.65 -18.99
CA SER A 357 1.84 -14.57 -18.02
C SER A 357 2.18 -15.19 -16.67
N GLY A 358 3.44 -15.04 -16.23
CA GLY A 358 3.94 -15.74 -15.04
C GLY A 358 3.90 -17.25 -15.21
N ASN A 359 3.24 -17.92 -14.29
CA ASN A 359 2.99 -19.37 -14.33
C ASN A 359 1.64 -19.72 -14.98
N SER A 360 0.88 -18.72 -15.40
CA SER A 360 -0.43 -18.89 -16.04
C SER A 360 -0.31 -18.94 -17.57
N ALA A 361 -1.16 -19.74 -18.20
CA ALA A 361 -1.17 -19.94 -19.65
C ALA A 361 -2.60 -20.03 -20.19
N PHE A 362 -2.81 -19.42 -21.35
CA PHE A 362 -4.02 -19.55 -22.15
C PHE A 362 -3.62 -20.08 -23.53
N ILE A 363 -4.30 -21.12 -24.00
CA ILE A 363 -4.06 -21.71 -25.33
C ILE A 363 -5.41 -21.82 -26.03
N ALA A 364 -5.47 -21.35 -27.26
CA ALA A 364 -6.63 -21.48 -28.12
C ALA A 364 -6.20 -22.07 -29.46
N ASN A 365 -6.76 -23.22 -29.81
CA ASN A 365 -6.59 -23.81 -31.13
C ASN A 365 -7.91 -23.72 -31.87
N PHE A 366 -7.91 -23.03 -33.00
CA PHE A 366 -9.02 -22.99 -33.93
C PHE A 366 -8.63 -23.54 -35.30
N CYS A 367 -7.43 -24.09 -35.47
CA CYS A 367 -6.95 -24.59 -36.75
C CYS A 367 -7.79 -25.78 -37.25
N ASN A 368 -8.26 -25.73 -38.49
CA ASN A 368 -8.85 -26.88 -39.16
C ASN A 368 -7.75 -27.82 -39.67
N VAL A 369 -7.87 -29.12 -39.40
CA VAL A 369 -6.96 -30.15 -39.89
C VAL A 369 -7.72 -31.03 -40.86
N ASN A 370 -7.39 -30.98 -42.15
CA ASN A 370 -7.98 -31.85 -43.18
C ASN A 370 -9.53 -31.82 -43.22
N GLY A 371 -10.14 -30.67 -42.95
CA GLY A 371 -11.61 -30.53 -42.90
C GLY A 371 -12.26 -30.93 -41.58
N HIS A 372 -11.49 -31.42 -40.61
CA HIS A 372 -11.95 -31.68 -39.25
C HIS A 372 -11.66 -30.49 -38.33
N GLU A 373 -12.67 -30.12 -37.54
CA GLU A 373 -12.57 -29.08 -36.51
C GLU A 373 -11.88 -29.68 -35.28
N ASN A 374 -10.61 -29.34 -35.04
CA ASN A 374 -9.91 -29.65 -33.79
C ASN A 374 -9.83 -28.41 -32.91
N ARG A 375 -11.00 -27.86 -32.56
CA ARG A 375 -11.12 -26.60 -31.83
C ARG A 375 -11.11 -26.84 -30.33
N TYR A 376 -10.21 -26.18 -29.60
CA TYR A 376 -10.19 -26.23 -28.15
C TYR A 376 -9.62 -24.94 -27.55
N VAL A 377 -10.00 -24.67 -26.30
CA VAL A 377 -9.42 -23.61 -25.48
C VAL A 377 -9.05 -24.20 -24.13
N THR A 378 -7.79 -24.02 -23.75
CA THR A 378 -7.24 -24.50 -22.48
C THR A 378 -6.74 -23.32 -21.67
N ARG A 379 -7.07 -23.29 -20.38
CA ARG A 379 -6.68 -22.23 -19.45
C ARG A 379 -6.07 -22.85 -18.21
N LYS A 380 -4.84 -22.48 -17.90
CA LYS A 380 -4.16 -22.78 -16.65
C LYS A 380 -3.90 -21.47 -15.94
N ILE A 381 -4.80 -21.08 -15.04
CA ILE A 381 -4.69 -19.84 -14.27
C ILE A 381 -4.20 -20.19 -12.87
N CYS A 382 -2.95 -19.86 -12.57
CA CYS A 382 -2.32 -20.15 -11.28
C CYS A 382 -2.66 -19.06 -10.24
N ASP A 383 -2.73 -17.80 -10.68
CA ASP A 383 -3.15 -16.66 -9.87
C ASP A 383 -3.94 -15.68 -10.75
N LYS A 384 -5.02 -15.10 -10.22
CA LYS A 384 -5.78 -14.05 -10.91
C LYS A 384 -4.96 -12.77 -11.11
N LYS A 385 -3.92 -12.55 -10.31
CA LYS A 385 -2.94 -11.47 -10.51
C LYS A 385 -2.00 -11.73 -11.69
N GLU A 386 -1.83 -12.99 -12.07
CA GLU A 386 -1.02 -13.35 -13.23
C GLU A 386 -1.81 -13.23 -14.53
N MET A 387 -3.08 -13.64 -14.55
CA MET A 387 -3.89 -13.61 -15.77
C MET A 387 -5.40 -13.55 -15.47
N VAL A 388 -6.08 -12.64 -16.16
CA VAL A 388 -7.54 -12.55 -16.21
C VAL A 388 -8.00 -12.78 -17.64
N VAL A 389 -9.00 -13.63 -17.84
CA VAL A 389 -9.57 -13.94 -19.16
C VAL A 389 -11.06 -13.61 -19.16
N GLU A 390 -11.44 -12.65 -20.00
CA GLU A 390 -12.81 -12.25 -20.29
C GLU A 390 -13.20 -12.84 -21.66
N GLU A 391 -14.29 -13.60 -21.70
CA GLU A 391 -14.78 -14.26 -22.91
C GLU A 391 -16.13 -13.65 -23.33
N THR A 392 -16.26 -13.36 -24.62
CA THR A 392 -17.55 -13.07 -25.26
C THR A 392 -17.90 -14.18 -26.24
N SER A 393 -19.06 -14.09 -26.89
CA SER A 393 -19.47 -15.07 -27.93
C SER A 393 -18.50 -15.17 -29.11
N ASN A 394 -17.64 -14.17 -29.32
CA ASN A 394 -16.75 -14.08 -30.46
C ASN A 394 -15.34 -13.56 -30.14
N SER A 395 -14.94 -13.46 -28.87
CA SER A 395 -13.60 -12.95 -28.54
C SER A 395 -13.09 -13.43 -27.19
N TYR A 396 -11.77 -13.43 -27.04
CA TYR A 396 -11.07 -13.58 -25.77
C TYR A 396 -10.24 -12.34 -25.51
N LYS A 397 -10.52 -11.66 -24.39
CA LYS A 397 -9.69 -10.58 -23.87
C LYS A 397 -8.91 -11.09 -22.66
N ILE A 398 -7.60 -11.05 -22.76
CA ILE A 398 -6.67 -11.57 -21.76
C ILE A 398 -5.88 -10.38 -21.21
N THR A 399 -5.95 -10.18 -19.89
CA THR A 399 -5.13 -9.19 -19.17
C THR A 399 -4.02 -9.93 -18.44
N THR A 400 -2.77 -9.53 -18.68
CA THR A 400 -1.56 -10.14 -18.12
C THR A 400 -1.15 -9.49 -16.80
N MET A 401 -0.11 -10.02 -16.15
CA MET A 401 0.39 -9.56 -14.85
C MET A 401 1.00 -8.16 -14.88
N SER A 402 1.44 -7.71 -16.06
CA SER A 402 1.94 -6.36 -16.30
C SER A 402 0.82 -5.37 -16.60
N GLY A 403 -0.41 -5.87 -16.81
CA GLY A 403 -1.54 -5.09 -17.28
C GLY A 403 -1.77 -5.17 -18.78
N SER A 404 -0.86 -5.74 -19.57
CA SER A 404 -1.01 -5.80 -21.04
C SER A 404 -2.26 -6.57 -21.45
N GLN A 405 -2.93 -6.09 -22.50
CA GLN A 405 -4.20 -6.61 -23.00
C GLN A 405 -4.02 -7.30 -24.35
N ILE A 406 -4.43 -8.55 -24.44
CA ILE A 406 -4.43 -9.35 -25.66
C ILE A 406 -5.89 -9.65 -26.01
N ASN A 407 -6.34 -9.17 -27.17
CA ASN A 407 -7.65 -9.50 -27.72
C ASN A 407 -7.48 -10.46 -28.91
N ILE A 408 -8.12 -11.61 -28.81
CA ILE A 408 -8.22 -12.62 -29.86
C ILE A 408 -9.66 -12.58 -30.37
N GLN A 409 -9.85 -12.01 -31.55
CA GLN A 409 -11.16 -11.93 -32.18
C GLN A 409 -11.41 -13.19 -33.01
N LEU A 410 -12.50 -13.88 -32.74
CA LEU A 410 -13.01 -14.97 -33.57
C LEU A 410 -13.92 -14.40 -34.66
N GLY A 411 -13.91 -15.05 -35.82
CA GLY A 411 -14.76 -14.67 -36.93
C GLY A 411 -14.66 -15.63 -38.10
N GLN A 412 -15.48 -15.34 -39.11
CA GLN A 412 -15.41 -16.05 -40.37
C GLN A 412 -14.25 -15.51 -41.20
N VAL A 413 -13.16 -16.28 -41.28
CA VAL A 413 -12.01 -16.03 -42.13
C VAL A 413 -12.23 -16.81 -43.42
N TYR A 414 -12.70 -16.11 -44.46
CA TYR A 414 -13.16 -16.70 -45.71
C TYR A 414 -14.29 -17.74 -45.52
N LYS A 415 -14.01 -19.04 -45.75
CA LYS A 415 -14.98 -20.15 -45.62
C LYS A 415 -14.85 -20.93 -44.29
N PHE A 416 -14.03 -20.44 -43.37
CA PHE A 416 -13.69 -21.14 -42.12
C PHE A 416 -13.90 -20.20 -40.93
N PHE A 417 -14.41 -20.72 -39.81
CA PHE A 417 -14.51 -19.98 -38.56
C PHE A 417 -13.25 -20.19 -37.72
N GLY A 418 -12.51 -19.12 -37.44
CA GLY A 418 -11.26 -19.17 -36.69
C GLY A 418 -10.87 -17.84 -36.09
N ILE A 419 -9.57 -17.65 -35.83
CA ILE A 419 -9.04 -16.40 -35.32
C ILE A 419 -8.99 -15.40 -36.47
N ASN A 420 -9.82 -14.37 -36.41
CA ASN A 420 -9.83 -13.28 -37.37
C ASN A 420 -8.66 -12.32 -37.12
N SER A 421 -8.43 -11.96 -35.86
CA SER A 421 -7.32 -11.07 -35.53
C SER A 421 -6.74 -11.26 -34.13
N PHE A 422 -5.46 -10.92 -34.02
CA PHE A 422 -4.79 -10.62 -32.77
C PHE A 422 -4.68 -9.11 -32.63
N THR A 423 -4.97 -8.58 -31.44
CA THR A 423 -4.67 -7.20 -31.05
C THR A 423 -3.98 -7.22 -29.71
N ILE A 424 -2.76 -6.69 -29.64
CA ILE A 424 -1.94 -6.65 -28.44
C ILE A 424 -1.69 -5.19 -28.09
N LYS A 425 -2.08 -4.82 -26.88
CA LYS A 425 -1.74 -3.55 -26.24
C LYS A 425 -0.82 -3.87 -25.06
N ALA A 426 0.46 -3.55 -25.22
CA ALA A 426 1.42 -3.66 -24.15
C ALA A 426 1.20 -2.54 -23.11
N SER A 427 1.48 -2.84 -21.85
CA SER A 427 1.43 -1.90 -20.74
C SER A 427 2.71 -1.06 -20.64
N GLU A 428 2.65 0.06 -19.93
CA GLU A 428 3.83 0.92 -19.73
C GLU A 428 4.97 0.20 -19.02
N LEU A 429 4.67 -0.81 -18.18
CA LEU A 429 5.67 -1.65 -17.53
C LEU A 429 6.55 -2.43 -18.53
N GLU A 430 6.08 -2.59 -19.77
CA GLU A 430 6.72 -3.36 -20.81
C GLU A 430 7.45 -2.49 -21.85
N ARG A 431 7.28 -1.17 -21.78
CA ARG A 431 7.95 -0.21 -22.65
C ARG A 431 9.47 -0.37 -22.59
N PHE A 432 10.10 -0.25 -23.75
CA PHE A 432 11.54 -0.47 -23.97
C PHE A 432 12.02 -1.90 -23.67
N ALA A 433 11.11 -2.86 -23.45
CA ALA A 433 11.44 -4.24 -23.10
C ALA A 433 10.72 -5.28 -23.97
N THR A 434 10.14 -4.90 -25.10
CA THR A 434 9.45 -5.83 -26.01
C THR A 434 10.36 -6.35 -27.12
N GLU A 435 10.00 -7.50 -27.69
CA GLU A 435 10.52 -8.03 -28.95
C GLU A 435 9.54 -9.05 -29.56
N GLY A 436 9.75 -9.42 -30.81
CA GLY A 436 8.90 -10.33 -31.57
C GLY A 436 8.49 -9.74 -32.92
N ILE A 437 7.55 -10.39 -33.59
CA ILE A 437 6.92 -9.88 -34.82
C ILE A 437 6.28 -8.50 -34.60
N CYS A 438 5.81 -8.21 -33.39
CA CYS A 438 5.22 -6.92 -33.02
C CYS A 438 6.24 -5.77 -32.86
N GLY A 439 7.53 -6.03 -33.05
CA GLY A 439 8.58 -5.00 -32.96
C GLY A 439 8.95 -4.59 -31.52
N THR A 440 9.64 -3.45 -31.42
CA THR A 440 10.07 -2.83 -30.16
C THR A 440 9.15 -1.67 -29.80
N LEU A 441 8.66 -1.65 -28.56
CA LEU A 441 7.87 -0.55 -28.03
C LEU A 441 8.82 0.51 -27.44
N ASP A 442 9.49 1.27 -28.31
CA ASP A 442 10.54 2.21 -27.94
C ASP A 442 10.47 3.58 -28.65
N ASP A 443 9.28 3.94 -29.17
CA ASP A 443 9.02 5.18 -29.89
C ASP A 443 9.78 5.32 -31.22
N LYS A 444 10.22 4.21 -31.79
CA LYS A 444 10.97 4.16 -33.05
C LYS A 444 10.41 3.06 -33.94
N ASP A 445 9.94 3.44 -35.11
CA ASP A 445 9.41 2.51 -36.11
C ASP A 445 10.54 1.84 -36.92
N LEU A 446 11.66 2.54 -37.14
CA LEU A 446 12.75 2.08 -38.00
C LEU A 446 13.46 0.80 -37.51
N ASN A 447 13.31 0.41 -36.25
CA ASN A 447 13.90 -0.80 -35.67
C ASN A 447 12.91 -1.93 -35.38
N ASP A 448 11.63 -1.75 -35.70
CA ASP A 448 10.61 -2.79 -35.49
C ASP A 448 10.86 -4.06 -36.33
N LEU A 449 11.47 -3.89 -37.50
CA LEU A 449 11.84 -5.01 -38.38
C LEU A 449 13.23 -5.56 -38.04
N THR A 450 13.52 -5.75 -36.75
CA THR A 450 14.76 -6.40 -36.30
C THR A 450 14.53 -7.92 -36.23
N PRO A 451 15.32 -8.74 -36.94
CA PRO A 451 15.19 -10.19 -36.88
C PRO A 451 15.60 -10.72 -35.51
N ARG A 452 15.12 -11.90 -35.15
CA ARG A 452 15.44 -12.55 -33.86
C ARG A 452 16.96 -12.67 -33.65
N GLY A 453 17.45 -12.09 -32.57
CA GLY A 453 18.88 -12.10 -32.21
C GLY A 453 19.77 -11.18 -33.05
N GLY A 454 19.19 -10.39 -33.96
CA GLY A 454 19.90 -9.37 -34.73
C GLY A 454 19.96 -8.02 -34.01
N THR A 455 20.84 -7.15 -34.49
CA THR A 455 20.98 -5.76 -34.02
C THR A 455 20.71 -4.73 -35.12
N THR A 456 20.51 -5.18 -36.35
CA THR A 456 20.29 -4.34 -37.54
C THR A 456 18.87 -4.56 -38.06
N PRO A 457 18.04 -3.51 -38.16
CA PRO A 457 16.72 -3.60 -38.76
C PRO A 457 16.80 -3.90 -40.27
N TYR A 458 15.79 -4.59 -40.80
CA TYR A 458 15.65 -4.73 -42.26
C TYR A 458 15.09 -3.44 -42.86
N PRO A 459 15.64 -2.95 -43.99
CA PRO A 459 15.14 -1.76 -44.65
C PRO A 459 13.73 -2.02 -45.22
N PRO A 460 12.76 -1.11 -44.97
CA PRO A 460 11.39 -1.26 -45.46
C PRO A 460 11.22 -1.05 -46.96
N SER A 461 12.25 -0.58 -47.68
CA SER A 461 12.20 -0.27 -49.11
C SER A 461 13.08 -1.19 -49.97
N ASN A 462 12.47 -1.73 -51.03
CA ASN A 462 13.07 -2.46 -52.16
C ASN A 462 13.41 -3.95 -51.97
N GLY A 463 12.37 -4.79 -51.87
CA GLY A 463 12.52 -6.23 -52.10
C GLY A 463 13.35 -6.97 -51.05
N GLY A 464 13.60 -6.34 -49.89
CA GLY A 464 14.08 -7.03 -48.70
C GLY A 464 13.11 -8.16 -48.36
N ASN A 465 13.67 -9.32 -48.01
CA ASN A 465 12.90 -10.53 -47.75
C ASN A 465 12.10 -10.36 -46.45
N ILE A 466 10.93 -9.70 -46.53
CA ILE A 466 10.02 -9.46 -45.39
C ILE A 466 9.57 -10.79 -44.75
N ASP A 467 9.52 -11.86 -45.55
CA ASP A 467 9.31 -13.21 -45.06
C ASP A 467 10.47 -13.69 -44.16
N ALA A 468 11.71 -13.20 -44.36
CA ALA A 468 12.84 -13.52 -43.48
C ALA A 468 12.68 -12.90 -42.08
N ILE A 469 12.01 -11.75 -41.95
CA ILE A 469 11.66 -11.20 -40.63
C ILE A 469 10.69 -12.15 -39.92
N GLY A 470 9.58 -12.51 -40.58
CA GLY A 470 8.62 -13.48 -40.06
C GLY A 470 9.30 -14.80 -39.68
N GLU A 471 10.09 -15.38 -40.59
CA GLU A 471 10.78 -16.66 -40.37
C GLU A 471 11.77 -16.59 -39.20
N SER A 472 12.45 -15.46 -38.98
CA SER A 472 13.38 -15.32 -37.85
C SER A 472 12.68 -15.45 -36.50
N TRP A 473 11.40 -15.08 -36.43
CA TRP A 473 10.57 -15.15 -35.23
C TRP A 473 9.73 -16.43 -35.12
N ARG A 474 9.85 -17.35 -36.09
CA ARG A 474 9.26 -18.69 -36.02
C ARG A 474 9.90 -19.49 -34.87
N THR A 475 9.12 -20.25 -34.13
CA THR A 475 9.66 -21.10 -33.05
C THR A 475 10.28 -22.37 -33.66
N PRO A 476 11.55 -22.71 -33.32
CA PRO A 476 12.16 -23.94 -33.81
C PRO A 476 11.50 -25.17 -33.17
N ASN A 477 10.95 -26.07 -33.99
CA ASN A 477 10.47 -27.41 -33.60
C ASN A 477 9.57 -27.47 -32.35
N ARG A 478 8.44 -26.79 -32.40
CA ARG A 478 7.23 -27.19 -31.65
C ARG A 478 6.03 -27.16 -32.59
N ASP A 479 5.88 -28.20 -33.39
CA ASP A 479 4.53 -28.58 -33.78
C ASP A 479 3.84 -28.95 -32.47
N VAL A 480 2.86 -28.16 -32.04
CA VAL A 480 2.09 -28.30 -30.77
C VAL A 480 1.23 -29.59 -30.75
N HIS A 481 1.64 -30.61 -31.50
CA HIS A 481 0.99 -31.90 -31.58
C HIS A 481 1.77 -33.04 -30.92
N ALA A 482 2.98 -32.81 -30.41
CA ALA A 482 3.78 -33.90 -29.84
C ALA A 482 3.81 -33.96 -28.31
N ASP A 483 3.97 -32.87 -27.56
CA ASP A 483 4.06 -32.97 -26.09
C ASP A 483 3.75 -31.62 -25.41
N LEU A 484 2.48 -31.39 -25.04
CA LEU A 484 2.04 -30.48 -23.96
C LEU A 484 0.66 -30.93 -23.44
#